data_AF-A0A7Y4ZH88-F1
#
_entry.id   AF-A0A7Y4ZH88-F1
#
_cell.length_a   1.000
_cell.length_b   1.000
_cell.length_c   1.000
_cell.angle_alpha   90.00
_cell.angle_beta   90.00
_cell.angle_gamma   90.00
#
_symmetry.space_group_name_H-M   'P 1'
#
loop_
_entity.id
_entity.type
_entity.pdbx_description
1 polymer ?
#
loop_
_entity_poly.entity_id
_entity_poly.type
_entity_poly.pdbx_seq_one_letter_code
_entity_poly.pdbx_strand_id
1 'polypeptide(L)'
;MENVDFFALPRDLQDRIVGGIEGRFPPVPSASVRTRVKPPLLWLAVCGGSLLALLVFHRLGYGSLGSSLAHHGAAFLPLYMVLAFGFFLGVAKSLGTYTRAARLPYPLGIYVYGARVIDAQSHPMRTFPLADAEHIAVEGGNLVIRFPGGQRFSIPVEAERAGTLVEELEHDRTRVTNLANAQDSQALIILDPLHQPKFSNPVGESEPLRFELPAWVRLTWVIAGVLGLALGGTVFAVRNLGSDAKLFAHATEEGTPEAFRQYLAGGSRHATEVRKILLPRAELALARKDGSVETILAFEKSHPDTGIGSEIQAAKRKAYLAELERAKEKKTLPALVDFATKYPGHGLDAEYKGAIHDLFVDAQSKYAGATGGRSKDAAQFLARIIGNAESHGPAVEIRFRRREGATMSRVDKTMAKLPEYMGEISRPSRYFDEAHSAARDKVLGEAIVDAFGKAFPKEILAMKVGDPIADPGKSPLPAVTVPTLFITHFEDWSGHSYSSKKPRGVFIGVFFNFDAEFVIPGDTAVYKQKFVIFRGLPMALLKELETAPRTAPPIEERLYETMADEAKKQFEAKFVKTLVGDGGQR
;
A
#
# COMPACT_ATOMS: atom_id res chain seq x y z
N MET A 1 -58.33 -53.02 -28.69
CA MET A 1 -57.86 -52.19 -27.55
C MET A 1 -58.77 -51.00 -27.42
N GLU A 2 -59.33 -50.78 -26.24
CA GLU A 2 -60.17 -49.63 -25.94
C GLU A 2 -59.58 -48.84 -24.78
N ASN A 3 -59.62 -47.51 -24.85
CA ASN A 3 -59.24 -46.65 -23.73
C ASN A 3 -60.50 -46.31 -22.95
N VAL A 4 -60.55 -46.71 -21.68
CA VAL A 4 -61.69 -46.50 -20.80
C VAL A 4 -61.30 -45.49 -19.73
N ASP A 5 -61.97 -44.34 -19.75
CA ASP A 5 -61.91 -43.38 -18.65
C ASP A 5 -62.85 -43.87 -17.54
N PHE A 6 -62.27 -44.47 -16.50
CA PHE A 6 -62.99 -44.95 -15.33
C PHE A 6 -63.94 -43.90 -14.73
N PHE A 7 -63.52 -42.63 -14.69
CA PHE A 7 -64.32 -41.57 -14.06
C PHE A 7 -65.44 -41.04 -14.97
N ALA A 8 -65.39 -41.35 -16.27
CA ALA A 8 -66.48 -41.10 -17.21
C ALA A 8 -67.52 -42.23 -17.24
N LEU A 9 -67.24 -43.37 -16.60
CA LEU A 9 -68.20 -44.47 -16.51
C LEU A 9 -69.36 -44.14 -15.56
N PRO A 10 -70.57 -44.65 -15.84
CA PRO A 10 -71.66 -44.71 -14.87
C PRO A 10 -71.24 -45.31 -13.53
N ARG A 11 -71.84 -44.82 -12.43
CA ARG A 11 -71.48 -45.19 -11.05
C ARG A 11 -71.60 -46.69 -10.77
N ASP A 12 -72.62 -47.34 -11.34
CA ASP A 12 -72.85 -48.78 -11.24
C ASP A 12 -71.72 -49.61 -11.87
N LEU A 13 -71.16 -49.14 -12.99
CA LEU A 13 -69.98 -49.77 -13.61
C LEU A 13 -68.71 -49.50 -12.81
N GLN A 14 -68.53 -48.29 -12.27
CA GLN A 14 -67.39 -47.98 -11.40
C GLN A 14 -67.35 -48.88 -10.16
N ASP A 15 -68.49 -49.03 -9.47
CA ASP A 15 -68.61 -49.89 -8.29
C ASP A 15 -68.43 -51.36 -8.64
N ARG A 16 -68.89 -51.80 -9.81
CA ARG A 16 -68.66 -53.18 -10.27
C ARG A 16 -67.18 -53.46 -10.54
N ILE A 17 -66.47 -52.53 -11.17
CA ILE A 17 -65.03 -52.70 -11.42
C ILE A 17 -64.27 -52.71 -10.09
N VAL A 18 -64.50 -51.73 -9.21
CA VAL A 18 -63.81 -51.65 -7.92
C VAL A 18 -64.17 -52.84 -7.04
N GLY A 19 -65.46 -53.16 -6.90
CA GLY A 19 -65.96 -54.30 -6.14
C GLY A 19 -65.48 -55.63 -6.70
N GLY A 20 -65.38 -55.78 -8.02
CA GLY A 20 -64.81 -56.95 -8.68
C GLY A 20 -63.32 -57.11 -8.40
N ILE A 21 -62.53 -56.04 -8.52
CA ILE A 21 -61.09 -56.02 -8.19
C ILE A 21 -60.85 -56.37 -6.71
N GLU A 22 -61.73 -55.92 -5.82
CA GLU A 22 -61.67 -56.22 -4.39
C GLU A 22 -62.26 -57.59 -4.02
N GLY A 23 -62.89 -58.30 -4.97
CA GLY A 23 -63.53 -59.59 -4.73
C GLY A 23 -64.86 -59.52 -3.95
N ARG A 24 -65.50 -58.35 -3.87
CA ARG A 24 -66.75 -58.14 -3.13
C ARG A 24 -67.99 -58.58 -3.90
N PHE A 25 -68.01 -58.40 -5.22
CA PHE A 25 -69.14 -58.76 -6.09
C PHE A 25 -68.66 -59.28 -7.45
N PRO A 26 -69.40 -60.18 -8.13
CA PRO A 26 -69.07 -60.63 -9.47
C PRO A 26 -69.26 -59.50 -10.50
N PRO A 27 -68.48 -59.49 -11.59
CA PRO A 27 -67.42 -60.44 -11.94
C PRO A 27 -66.14 -60.19 -11.13
N VAL A 28 -65.51 -61.27 -10.66
CA VAL A 28 -64.19 -61.24 -9.99
C VAL A 28 -63.12 -61.60 -11.02
N PRO A 29 -61.95 -60.95 -11.03
CA PRO A 29 -60.87 -61.31 -11.95
C PRO A 29 -60.43 -62.77 -11.74
N SER A 30 -60.40 -63.56 -12.81
CA SER A 30 -59.89 -64.93 -12.81
C SER A 30 -58.38 -64.97 -12.51
N ALA A 31 -57.65 -63.92 -12.93
CA ALA A 31 -56.25 -63.69 -12.58
C ALA A 31 -55.95 -62.20 -12.43
N SER A 32 -55.03 -61.83 -11.54
CA SER A 32 -54.59 -60.44 -11.41
C SER A 32 -53.14 -60.31 -10.96
N VAL A 33 -52.48 -59.22 -11.37
CA VAL A 33 -51.17 -58.81 -10.85
C VAL A 33 -51.21 -57.34 -10.45
N ARG A 34 -50.92 -57.08 -9.18
CA ARG A 34 -50.79 -55.71 -8.67
C ARG A 34 -49.42 -55.17 -9.02
N THR A 35 -49.36 -53.91 -9.42
CA THR A 35 -48.13 -53.22 -9.79
C THR A 35 -47.89 -52.01 -8.91
N ARG A 36 -46.62 -51.68 -8.72
CA ARG A 36 -46.22 -50.43 -8.06
C ARG A 36 -46.15 -49.32 -9.10
N VAL A 37 -46.36 -48.08 -8.66
CA VAL A 37 -46.14 -46.89 -9.47
C VAL A 37 -44.70 -46.92 -10.00
N LYS A 38 -44.54 -46.87 -11.33
CA LYS A 38 -43.22 -46.79 -11.95
C LYS A 38 -42.54 -45.49 -11.50
N PRO A 39 -41.26 -45.52 -11.08
CA PRO A 39 -40.58 -44.31 -10.65
C PRO A 39 -40.53 -43.30 -11.80
N PRO A 40 -40.82 -42.01 -11.55
CA PRO A 40 -40.82 -40.97 -12.57
C PRO A 40 -39.37 -40.57 -12.92
N LEU A 41 -38.59 -41.49 -13.51
CA LEU A 41 -37.14 -41.36 -13.71
C LEU A 41 -36.75 -40.08 -14.45
N LEU A 42 -37.52 -39.67 -15.46
CA LEU A 42 -37.29 -38.42 -16.18
C LEU A 42 -37.34 -37.20 -15.24
N TRP A 43 -38.36 -37.12 -14.37
CA TRP A 43 -38.54 -35.98 -13.47
C TRP A 43 -37.55 -36.01 -12.30
N LEU A 44 -37.15 -37.20 -11.86
CA LEU A 44 -36.04 -37.36 -10.92
C LEU A 44 -34.71 -36.92 -11.53
N ALA A 45 -34.46 -37.24 -12.81
CA ALA A 45 -33.27 -36.79 -13.52
C ALA A 45 -33.25 -35.27 -13.71
N VAL A 46 -34.38 -34.66 -14.08
CA VAL A 46 -34.51 -33.18 -14.14
C VAL A 46 -34.25 -32.55 -12.78
N CYS A 47 -34.81 -33.10 -11.71
CA CYS A 47 -34.57 -32.63 -10.34
C CYS A 47 -33.08 -32.72 -9.95
N GLY A 48 -32.48 -33.91 -10.07
CA GLY A 48 -31.10 -34.17 -9.68
C GLY A 48 -30.09 -33.41 -10.53
N GLY A 49 -30.30 -33.37 -11.86
CA GLY A 49 -29.45 -32.62 -12.78
C GLY A 49 -29.48 -31.12 -12.52
N SER A 50 -30.67 -30.56 -12.24
CA SER A 50 -30.81 -29.14 -11.92
C SER A 50 -30.14 -28.78 -10.59
N LEU A 51 -30.29 -29.63 -9.56
CA LEU A 51 -29.63 -29.45 -8.27
C LEU A 51 -28.11 -29.53 -8.40
N LEU A 52 -27.60 -30.53 -9.11
CA LEU A 52 -26.16 -30.68 -9.32
C LEU A 52 -25.58 -29.47 -10.06
N ALA A 53 -26.25 -29.03 -11.12
CA ALA A 53 -25.85 -27.83 -11.85
C ALA A 53 -25.86 -26.59 -10.94
N LEU A 54 -26.90 -26.39 -10.11
CA LEU A 54 -26.93 -25.30 -9.12
C LEU A 54 -25.73 -25.34 -8.19
N LEU A 55 -25.38 -26.51 -7.67
CA LEU A 55 -24.23 -26.67 -6.76
C LEU A 55 -22.90 -26.36 -7.46
N VAL A 56 -22.74 -26.82 -8.70
CA VAL A 56 -21.54 -26.53 -9.51
C VAL A 56 -21.42 -25.03 -9.76
N PHE A 57 -22.48 -24.37 -10.27
CA PHE A 57 -22.46 -22.93 -10.51
C PHE A 57 -22.27 -22.13 -9.21
N HIS A 58 -22.90 -22.56 -8.11
CA HIS A 58 -22.72 -21.93 -6.81
C HIS A 58 -21.24 -21.92 -6.36
N ARG A 59 -20.49 -23.00 -6.63
CA ARG A 59 -19.06 -23.11 -6.29
C ARG A 59 -18.12 -22.51 -7.31
N LEU A 60 -18.53 -22.37 -8.57
CA LEU A 60 -17.67 -21.91 -9.65
C LEU A 60 -17.17 -20.48 -9.39
N GLY A 61 -15.85 -20.32 -9.27
CA GLY A 61 -15.18 -19.03 -9.03
C GLY A 61 -15.33 -18.46 -7.62
N TYR A 62 -16.06 -19.12 -6.72
CA TYR A 62 -16.46 -18.56 -5.42
C TYR A 62 -15.25 -18.08 -4.59
N GLY A 63 -15.19 -16.77 -4.31
CA GLY A 63 -14.17 -16.15 -3.46
C GLY A 63 -12.77 -16.02 -4.06
N SER A 64 -12.56 -16.27 -5.36
CA SER A 64 -11.21 -16.25 -5.97
C SER A 64 -10.86 -14.90 -6.58
N LEU A 65 -9.76 -14.25 -6.14
CA LEU A 65 -9.34 -12.92 -6.61
C LEU A 65 -9.04 -12.85 -8.11
N GLY A 66 -8.51 -13.93 -8.70
CA GLY A 66 -8.16 -13.99 -10.12
C GLY A 66 -9.27 -14.46 -11.05
N SER A 67 -10.44 -14.82 -10.54
CA SER A 67 -11.53 -15.37 -11.35
C SER A 67 -12.57 -14.31 -11.70
N SER A 68 -12.84 -14.13 -13.00
CA SER A 68 -13.97 -13.32 -13.47
C SER A 68 -15.34 -13.88 -13.03
N LEU A 69 -15.38 -15.15 -12.61
CA LEU A 69 -16.57 -15.81 -12.08
C LEU A 69 -16.70 -15.68 -10.56
N ALA A 70 -15.82 -14.93 -9.90
CA ALA A 70 -15.94 -14.68 -8.46
C ALA A 70 -17.20 -13.91 -8.11
N HIS A 71 -17.63 -12.99 -8.97
CA HIS A 71 -18.96 -12.42 -8.92
C HIS A 71 -19.75 -12.84 -10.15
N HIS A 72 -20.94 -13.39 -9.93
CA HIS A 72 -21.83 -13.72 -11.03
C HIS A 72 -22.61 -12.47 -11.40
N GLY A 73 -22.36 -11.93 -12.59
CA GLY A 73 -23.10 -10.78 -13.10
C GLY A 73 -24.59 -11.07 -13.28
N ALA A 74 -25.39 -10.03 -13.57
CA ALA A 74 -26.84 -10.14 -13.74
C ALA A 74 -27.26 -11.18 -14.81
N ALA A 75 -26.40 -11.46 -15.80
CA ALA A 75 -26.63 -12.48 -16.82
C ALA A 75 -26.75 -13.91 -16.27
N PHE A 76 -26.21 -14.19 -15.08
CA PHE A 76 -26.34 -15.50 -14.42
C PHE A 76 -27.65 -15.65 -13.65
N LEU A 77 -28.35 -14.56 -13.31
CA LEU A 77 -29.59 -14.63 -12.56
C LEU A 77 -30.67 -15.52 -13.23
N PRO A 78 -30.94 -15.40 -14.55
CA PRO A 78 -31.85 -16.31 -15.25
C PRO A 78 -31.44 -17.78 -15.14
N LEU A 79 -30.14 -18.07 -15.16
CA LEU A 79 -29.64 -19.44 -15.03
C LEU A 79 -29.98 -20.03 -13.66
N TYR A 80 -29.75 -19.29 -12.56
CA TYR A 80 -30.15 -19.73 -11.22
C TYR A 80 -31.67 -19.95 -11.11
N MET A 81 -32.46 -19.07 -11.71
CA MET A 81 -33.92 -19.18 -11.73
C MET A 81 -34.39 -20.42 -12.50
N VAL A 82 -33.82 -20.69 -13.68
CA VAL A 82 -34.17 -21.85 -14.52
C VAL A 82 -33.78 -23.16 -13.85
N LEU A 83 -32.60 -23.22 -13.23
CA LEU A 83 -32.18 -24.44 -12.53
C LEU A 83 -32.99 -24.65 -11.25
N ALA A 84 -33.30 -23.61 -10.48
CA ALA A 84 -34.20 -23.74 -9.32
C ALA A 84 -35.61 -24.17 -9.76
N PHE A 85 -36.13 -23.60 -10.85
CA PHE A 85 -37.37 -24.02 -11.48
C PHE A 85 -37.35 -25.50 -11.87
N GLY A 86 -36.30 -25.96 -12.55
CA GLY A 86 -36.13 -27.37 -12.93
C GLY A 86 -36.13 -28.31 -11.72
N PHE A 87 -35.46 -27.93 -10.64
CA PHE A 87 -35.48 -28.65 -9.37
C PHE A 87 -36.91 -28.79 -8.81
N PHE A 88 -37.62 -27.68 -8.60
CA PHE A 88 -38.98 -27.72 -8.04
C PHE A 88 -40.00 -28.38 -8.97
N LEU A 89 -39.85 -28.20 -10.28
CA LEU A 89 -40.69 -28.86 -11.28
C LEU A 89 -40.49 -30.39 -11.21
N GLY A 90 -39.25 -30.86 -11.15
CA GLY A 90 -38.92 -32.28 -11.02
C GLY A 90 -39.49 -32.89 -9.74
N VAL A 91 -39.35 -32.19 -8.60
CA VAL A 91 -39.95 -32.60 -7.31
C VAL A 91 -41.48 -32.69 -7.41
N ALA A 92 -42.13 -31.63 -7.87
CA ALA A 92 -43.59 -31.56 -7.92
C ALA A 92 -44.20 -32.53 -8.93
N LYS A 93 -43.57 -32.76 -10.09
CA LYS A 93 -44.00 -33.79 -11.06
C LYS A 93 -43.80 -35.21 -10.52
N SER A 94 -42.71 -35.44 -9.79
CA SER A 94 -42.46 -36.74 -9.16
C SER A 94 -43.51 -37.04 -8.11
N LEU A 95 -43.73 -36.12 -7.16
CA LEU A 95 -44.78 -36.22 -6.14
C LEU A 95 -46.17 -36.35 -6.78
N GLY A 96 -46.47 -35.56 -7.81
CA GLY A 96 -47.74 -35.59 -8.52
C GLY A 96 -48.03 -36.94 -9.20
N THR A 97 -47.00 -37.67 -9.63
CA THR A 97 -47.15 -39.03 -10.18
C THR A 97 -47.63 -40.01 -9.11
N TYR A 98 -47.04 -39.96 -7.92
CA TYR A 98 -47.48 -40.77 -6.78
C TYR A 98 -48.86 -40.36 -6.26
N THR A 99 -49.14 -39.05 -6.20
CA THR A 99 -50.45 -38.55 -5.77
C THR A 99 -51.57 -38.96 -6.73
N ARG A 100 -51.33 -38.95 -8.04
CA ARG A 100 -52.31 -39.44 -9.03
C ARG A 100 -52.64 -40.92 -8.83
N ALA A 101 -51.61 -41.74 -8.63
CA ALA A 101 -51.80 -43.17 -8.37
C ALA A 101 -52.54 -43.42 -7.05
N ALA A 102 -52.19 -42.69 -5.98
CA ALA A 102 -52.83 -42.84 -4.68
C ALA A 102 -54.30 -42.36 -4.64
N ARG A 103 -54.75 -41.62 -5.65
CA ARG A 103 -56.13 -41.12 -5.77
C ARG A 103 -57.02 -42.00 -6.63
N LEU A 104 -56.49 -43.08 -7.21
CA LEU A 104 -57.31 -44.05 -7.90
C LEU A 104 -58.06 -44.92 -6.88
N PRO A 105 -59.37 -45.19 -7.08
CA PRO A 105 -60.16 -46.00 -6.17
C PRO A 105 -59.87 -47.51 -6.29
N TYR A 106 -58.95 -47.89 -7.17
CA TYR A 106 -58.53 -49.26 -7.41
C TYR A 106 -57.00 -49.38 -7.33
N PRO A 107 -56.47 -50.53 -6.89
CA PRO A 107 -55.04 -50.79 -6.97
C PRO A 107 -54.56 -50.82 -8.43
N LEU A 108 -53.35 -50.33 -8.69
CA LEU A 108 -52.74 -50.41 -10.01
C LEU A 108 -52.42 -51.86 -10.34
N GLY A 109 -52.76 -52.33 -11.54
CA GLY A 109 -52.55 -53.73 -11.90
C GLY A 109 -53.11 -54.11 -13.27
N ILE A 110 -52.92 -55.39 -13.60
CA ILE A 110 -53.61 -56.03 -14.73
C ILE A 110 -54.62 -57.02 -14.15
N TYR A 111 -55.85 -56.98 -14.64
CA TYR A 111 -56.97 -57.80 -14.19
C TYR A 111 -57.57 -58.55 -15.37
N VAL A 112 -57.63 -59.88 -15.30
CA VAL A 112 -58.21 -60.73 -16.34
C VAL A 112 -59.59 -61.16 -15.91
N TYR A 113 -60.60 -60.81 -16.70
CA TYR A 113 -61.98 -61.25 -16.56
C TYR A 113 -62.34 -62.16 -17.72
N GLY A 114 -63.40 -62.96 -17.58
CA GLY A 114 -63.86 -63.89 -18.62
C GLY A 114 -64.17 -63.24 -19.97
N ALA A 115 -64.57 -61.95 -19.98
CA ALA A 115 -64.82 -61.22 -21.22
C ALA A 115 -63.64 -60.35 -21.71
N ARG A 116 -62.73 -59.91 -20.83
CA ARG A 116 -61.70 -58.91 -21.17
C ARG A 116 -60.54 -58.86 -20.19
N VAL A 117 -59.39 -58.39 -20.67
CA VAL A 117 -58.25 -57.99 -19.84
C VAL A 117 -58.30 -56.48 -19.62
N ILE A 118 -58.26 -56.04 -18.37
CA ILE A 118 -58.17 -54.64 -17.97
C ILE A 118 -56.75 -54.34 -17.49
N ASP A 119 -56.02 -53.53 -18.25
CA ASP A 119 -54.77 -52.91 -17.84
C ASP A 119 -55.08 -51.58 -17.13
N ALA A 120 -55.04 -51.62 -15.81
CA ALA A 120 -55.25 -50.50 -14.89
C ALA A 120 -53.92 -50.01 -14.28
N GLN A 121 -52.78 -50.22 -14.95
CA GLN A 121 -51.47 -49.70 -14.50
C GLN A 121 -51.33 -48.18 -14.67
N SER A 122 -52.19 -47.56 -15.47
CA SER A 122 -52.28 -46.12 -15.68
C SER A 122 -53.74 -45.68 -15.80
N HIS A 123 -53.98 -44.36 -15.70
CA HIS A 123 -55.26 -43.75 -16.04
C HIS A 123 -55.08 -42.90 -17.32
N PRO A 124 -55.93 -43.06 -18.36
CA PRO A 124 -57.08 -43.96 -18.47
C PRO A 124 -56.70 -45.46 -18.49
N MET A 125 -57.66 -46.32 -18.13
CA MET A 125 -57.48 -47.78 -18.21
C MET A 125 -57.49 -48.22 -19.67
N ARG A 126 -56.81 -49.31 -19.98
CA ARG A 126 -56.86 -49.92 -21.31
C ARG A 126 -57.51 -51.29 -21.21
N THR A 127 -58.46 -51.55 -22.08
CA THR A 127 -59.17 -52.84 -22.09
C THR A 127 -58.96 -53.58 -23.40
N PHE A 128 -58.83 -54.89 -23.28
CA PHE A 128 -58.57 -55.82 -24.38
C PHE A 128 -59.63 -56.92 -24.32
N PRO A 129 -60.60 -56.94 -25.25
CA PRO A 129 -61.62 -57.99 -25.30
C PRO A 129 -60.96 -59.35 -25.45
N LEU A 130 -61.32 -60.33 -24.60
CA LEU A 130 -60.70 -61.65 -24.63
C LEU A 130 -61.05 -62.42 -25.92
N ALA A 131 -62.15 -62.04 -26.59
CA ALA A 131 -62.52 -62.53 -27.91
C ALA A 131 -61.40 -62.31 -28.96
N ASP A 132 -60.65 -61.20 -28.83
CA ASP A 132 -59.57 -60.83 -29.72
C ASP A 132 -58.23 -61.51 -29.36
N ALA A 133 -58.18 -62.35 -28.32
CA ALA A 133 -56.94 -63.00 -27.92
C ALA A 133 -56.52 -64.07 -28.97
N GLU A 134 -55.26 -63.97 -29.42
CA GLU A 134 -54.67 -64.95 -30.35
C GLU A 134 -54.15 -66.19 -29.61
N HIS A 135 -53.71 -66.01 -28.38
CA HIS A 135 -53.09 -67.08 -27.59
C HIS A 135 -53.32 -66.87 -26.10
N ILE A 136 -53.86 -67.89 -25.43
CA ILE A 136 -54.03 -67.98 -23.97
C ILE A 136 -53.39 -69.29 -23.52
N ALA A 137 -52.29 -69.22 -22.78
CA ALA A 137 -51.64 -70.41 -22.25
C ALA A 137 -50.90 -70.11 -20.94
N VAL A 138 -50.52 -71.16 -20.21
CA VAL A 138 -49.59 -71.04 -19.09
C VAL A 138 -48.18 -71.35 -19.59
N GLU A 139 -47.29 -70.36 -19.52
CA GLU A 139 -45.88 -70.50 -19.85
C GLU A 139 -45.04 -70.19 -18.59
N GLY A 140 -44.24 -71.16 -18.11
CA GLY A 140 -43.30 -70.94 -17.02
C GLY A 140 -43.95 -70.43 -15.71
N GLY A 141 -45.15 -70.93 -15.36
CA GLY A 141 -45.89 -70.51 -14.16
C GLY A 141 -46.63 -69.18 -14.30
N ASN A 142 -46.71 -68.61 -15.51
CA ASN A 142 -47.48 -67.39 -15.78
C ASN A 142 -48.57 -67.64 -16.81
N LEU A 143 -49.76 -67.10 -16.58
CA LEU A 143 -50.77 -66.94 -17.62
C LEU A 143 -50.28 -65.89 -18.62
N VAL A 144 -50.10 -66.31 -19.85
CA VAL A 144 -49.67 -65.49 -20.98
C VAL A 144 -50.82 -65.32 -21.95
N ILE A 145 -51.29 -64.07 -22.09
CA ILE A 145 -52.32 -63.68 -23.06
C ILE A 145 -51.67 -62.80 -24.11
N ARG A 146 -51.79 -63.18 -25.39
CA ARG A 146 -51.29 -62.41 -26.54
C ARG A 146 -52.44 -61.90 -27.37
N PHE A 147 -52.36 -60.62 -27.71
CA PHE A 147 -53.33 -59.94 -28.56
C PHE A 147 -52.70 -59.52 -29.89
N PRO A 148 -53.51 -59.32 -30.94
CA PRO A 148 -53.07 -58.79 -32.22
C PRO A 148 -52.29 -57.49 -32.05
N GLY A 149 -51.21 -57.33 -32.82
CA GLY A 149 -50.31 -56.18 -32.71
C GLY A 149 -49.20 -56.33 -31.67
N GLY A 150 -48.98 -57.54 -31.14
CA GLY A 150 -47.82 -57.87 -30.31
C GLY A 150 -47.96 -57.52 -28.83
N GLN A 151 -49.14 -57.09 -28.38
CA GLN A 151 -49.39 -56.84 -26.97
C GLN A 151 -49.43 -58.16 -26.19
N ARG A 152 -48.63 -58.26 -25.12
CA ARG A 152 -48.50 -59.46 -24.28
C ARG A 152 -48.73 -59.11 -22.82
N PHE A 153 -49.58 -59.87 -22.15
CA PHE A 153 -49.75 -59.84 -20.71
C PHE A 153 -49.21 -61.12 -20.10
N SER A 154 -48.47 -61.00 -19.01
CA SER A 154 -47.89 -62.12 -18.27
C SER A 154 -48.24 -61.94 -16.81
N ILE A 155 -49.00 -62.88 -16.25
CA ILE A 155 -49.54 -62.79 -14.89
C ILE A 155 -49.15 -64.06 -14.14
N PRO A 156 -48.51 -63.96 -12.97
CA PRO A 156 -48.15 -65.14 -12.19
C PRO A 156 -49.42 -65.87 -11.72
N VAL A 157 -49.44 -67.19 -11.86
CA VAL A 157 -50.54 -68.05 -11.44
C VAL A 157 -50.01 -69.18 -10.57
N GLU A 158 -50.79 -69.58 -9.57
CA GLU A 158 -50.47 -70.73 -8.71
C GLU A 158 -50.43 -72.02 -9.52
N ALA A 159 -49.43 -72.87 -9.28
CA ALA A 159 -49.19 -74.08 -10.08
C ALA A 159 -50.39 -75.03 -10.13
N GLU A 160 -51.14 -75.14 -9.03
CA GLU A 160 -52.33 -75.99 -8.91
C GLU A 160 -53.52 -75.47 -9.73
N ARG A 161 -53.57 -74.16 -9.97
CA ARG A 161 -54.70 -73.48 -10.63
C ARG A 161 -54.45 -73.17 -12.11
N ALA A 162 -53.23 -73.43 -12.59
CA ALA A 162 -52.78 -72.98 -13.90
C ALA A 162 -53.50 -73.68 -15.07
N GLY A 163 -53.70 -75.00 -14.97
CA GLY A 163 -54.38 -75.79 -16.00
C GLY A 163 -55.87 -75.46 -16.12
N THR A 164 -56.57 -75.44 -15.00
CA THR A 164 -58.02 -75.15 -14.95
C THR A 164 -58.35 -73.72 -15.36
N LEU A 165 -57.47 -72.75 -15.05
CA LEU A 165 -57.68 -71.35 -15.38
C LEU A 165 -57.70 -71.07 -16.90
N VAL A 166 -56.88 -71.76 -17.70
CA VAL A 166 -56.91 -71.59 -19.17
C VAL A 166 -58.21 -72.14 -19.75
N GLU A 167 -58.63 -73.32 -19.27
CA GLU A 167 -59.91 -73.92 -19.68
C GLU A 167 -61.10 -73.02 -19.28
N GLU A 168 -61.09 -72.47 -18.06
CA GLU A 168 -62.09 -71.50 -17.58
C GLU A 168 -62.15 -70.26 -18.50
N LEU A 169 -61.01 -69.69 -18.87
CA LEU A 169 -60.95 -68.49 -19.72
C LEU A 169 -61.38 -68.76 -21.16
N GLU A 170 -61.03 -69.89 -21.76
CA GLU A 170 -61.50 -70.28 -23.11
C GLU A 170 -63.00 -70.63 -23.10
N HIS A 171 -63.48 -71.24 -22.02
CA HIS A 171 -64.90 -71.49 -21.81
C HIS A 171 -65.67 -70.16 -21.71
N ASP A 172 -65.20 -69.23 -20.88
CA ASP A 172 -65.79 -67.91 -20.71
C ASP A 172 -65.76 -67.09 -22.01
N ARG A 173 -64.67 -67.15 -22.77
CA ARG A 173 -64.56 -66.51 -24.10
C ARG A 173 -65.65 -67.00 -25.07
N THR A 174 -65.85 -68.32 -25.14
CA THR A 174 -66.89 -68.92 -25.98
C THR A 174 -68.29 -68.53 -25.48
N ARG A 175 -68.49 -68.53 -24.15
CA ARG A 175 -69.74 -68.15 -23.50
C ARG A 175 -70.09 -66.68 -23.75
N VAL A 176 -69.14 -65.75 -23.66
CA VAL A 176 -69.35 -64.33 -23.96
C VAL A 176 -69.81 -64.14 -25.41
N THR A 177 -69.18 -64.84 -26.36
CA THR A 177 -69.57 -64.77 -27.79
C THR A 177 -71.00 -65.26 -28.01
N ASN A 178 -71.36 -66.39 -27.39
CA ASN A 178 -72.71 -66.95 -27.49
C ASN A 178 -73.78 -66.05 -26.83
N LEU A 179 -73.48 -65.50 -25.65
CA LEU A 179 -74.41 -64.61 -24.93
C LEU A 179 -74.58 -63.26 -25.64
N ALA A 180 -73.53 -62.73 -26.26
CA ALA A 180 -73.60 -61.54 -27.11
C ALA A 180 -74.53 -61.78 -28.31
N ASN A 181 -74.41 -62.93 -28.99
CA ASN A 181 -75.29 -63.31 -30.10
C ASN A 181 -76.75 -63.53 -29.65
N ALA A 182 -76.96 -64.08 -28.46
CA ALA A 182 -78.28 -64.30 -27.87
C ALA A 182 -78.92 -63.04 -27.25
N GLN A 183 -78.21 -61.90 -27.23
CA GLN A 183 -78.63 -60.64 -26.61
C GLN A 183 -79.00 -60.75 -25.11
N ASP A 184 -78.43 -61.72 -24.40
CA ASP A 184 -78.66 -61.93 -22.97
C ASP A 184 -77.74 -61.03 -22.14
N SER A 185 -78.22 -59.81 -21.93
CA SER A 185 -77.51 -58.79 -21.16
C SER A 185 -77.32 -59.14 -19.67
N GLN A 186 -78.14 -60.00 -19.08
CA GLN A 186 -78.02 -60.32 -17.65
C GLN A 186 -76.89 -61.32 -17.42
N ALA A 187 -76.78 -62.33 -18.30
CA ALA A 187 -75.70 -63.29 -18.24
C ALA A 187 -74.33 -62.68 -18.59
N LEU A 188 -74.28 -61.65 -19.45
CA LEU A 188 -73.04 -60.95 -19.80
C LEU A 188 -72.43 -60.15 -18.64
N ILE A 189 -73.26 -59.61 -17.74
CA ILE A 189 -72.80 -58.85 -16.56
C ILE A 189 -71.89 -59.69 -15.64
N ILE A 190 -72.12 -61.01 -15.59
CA ILE A 190 -71.36 -61.95 -14.74
C ILE A 190 -69.96 -62.22 -15.29
N LEU A 191 -69.70 -61.94 -16.56
CA LEU A 191 -68.42 -62.21 -17.23
C LEU A 191 -67.67 -60.93 -17.60
N ASP A 192 -68.42 -59.84 -17.77
CA ASP A 192 -67.92 -58.57 -18.26
C ASP A 192 -68.14 -57.43 -17.26
N PRO A 193 -67.07 -56.93 -16.60
CA PRO A 193 -67.18 -55.83 -15.64
C PRO A 193 -67.63 -54.51 -16.28
N LEU A 194 -67.57 -54.37 -17.61
CA LEU A 194 -67.92 -53.13 -18.33
C LEU A 194 -69.24 -53.22 -19.10
N HIS A 195 -69.93 -54.37 -19.08
CA HIS A 195 -71.21 -54.50 -19.77
C HIS A 195 -72.31 -53.71 -19.07
N GLN A 196 -72.95 -52.77 -19.78
CA GLN A 196 -73.99 -51.93 -19.21
C GLN A 196 -75.27 -52.74 -18.92
N PRO A 197 -75.81 -52.69 -17.69
CA PRO A 197 -77.07 -53.35 -17.40
C PRO A 197 -78.25 -52.64 -18.11
N LYS A 198 -79.26 -53.42 -18.53
CA LYS A 198 -80.51 -52.86 -19.13
C LYS A 198 -81.30 -51.98 -18.17
N PHE A 199 -81.12 -52.15 -16.86
CA PHE A 199 -81.76 -51.37 -15.81
C PHE A 199 -80.71 -50.92 -14.79
N SER A 200 -80.67 -49.62 -14.48
CA SER A 200 -79.84 -49.07 -13.41
C SER A 200 -80.46 -49.39 -12.04
N ASN A 201 -79.63 -49.66 -11.03
CA ASN A 201 -80.11 -49.93 -9.68
C ASN A 201 -80.79 -48.67 -9.07
N PRO A 202 -82.09 -48.70 -8.73
CA PRO A 202 -82.79 -47.52 -8.23
C PRO A 202 -82.46 -47.16 -6.77
N VAL A 203 -81.74 -48.03 -6.05
CA VAL A 203 -81.40 -47.86 -4.62
C VAL A 203 -79.92 -47.50 -4.40
N GLY A 204 -79.11 -47.48 -5.47
CA GLY A 204 -77.67 -47.15 -5.40
C GLY A 204 -77.39 -45.65 -5.53
N GLU A 205 -76.20 -45.21 -5.11
CA GLU A 205 -75.71 -43.88 -5.43
C GLU A 205 -75.64 -43.70 -6.95
N SER A 206 -76.21 -42.61 -7.47
CA SER A 206 -76.23 -42.32 -8.91
C SER A 206 -75.06 -41.44 -9.35
N GLU A 207 -74.36 -40.79 -8.42
CA GLU A 207 -73.25 -39.88 -8.73
C GLU A 207 -71.96 -40.65 -9.03
N PRO A 208 -71.36 -40.48 -10.23
CA PRO A 208 -70.06 -41.06 -10.54
C PRO A 208 -68.96 -40.51 -9.64
N LEU A 209 -68.00 -41.37 -9.30
CA LEU A 209 -66.75 -40.96 -8.66
C LEU A 209 -66.04 -39.92 -9.53
N ARG A 210 -65.42 -38.94 -8.88
CA ARG A 210 -64.69 -37.86 -9.54
C ARG A 210 -63.19 -37.99 -9.33
N PHE A 211 -62.42 -37.74 -10.39
CA PHE A 211 -60.96 -37.63 -10.29
C PHE A 211 -60.54 -36.21 -9.95
N GLU A 212 -60.53 -35.89 -8.66
CA GLU A 212 -60.10 -34.58 -8.19
C GLU A 212 -58.64 -34.59 -7.73
N LEU A 213 -57.80 -33.88 -8.49
CA LEU A 213 -56.42 -33.65 -8.08
C LEU A 213 -56.32 -32.38 -7.22
N PRO A 214 -55.51 -32.43 -6.14
CA PRO A 214 -55.15 -31.23 -5.38
C PRO A 214 -54.66 -30.11 -6.31
N ALA A 215 -54.98 -28.87 -5.98
CA ALA A 215 -54.62 -27.71 -6.79
C ALA A 215 -53.12 -27.64 -7.11
N TRP A 216 -52.24 -28.07 -6.19
CA TRP A 216 -50.79 -28.06 -6.39
C TRP A 216 -50.29 -29.01 -7.50
N VAL A 217 -51.01 -30.11 -7.77
CA VAL A 217 -50.70 -31.05 -8.86
C VAL A 217 -51.12 -30.47 -10.21
N ARG A 218 -52.19 -29.66 -10.22
CA ARG A 218 -52.69 -28.97 -11.42
C ARG A 218 -51.84 -27.74 -11.75
N LEU A 219 -51.47 -26.97 -10.74
CA LEU A 219 -50.69 -25.73 -10.83
C LEU A 219 -49.18 -25.95 -10.68
N THR A 220 -48.69 -27.16 -10.92
CA THR A 220 -47.28 -27.53 -10.73
C THR A 220 -46.30 -26.58 -11.44
N TRP A 221 -46.61 -26.17 -12.68
CA TRP A 221 -45.80 -25.22 -13.44
C TRP A 221 -45.74 -23.84 -12.79
N VAL A 222 -46.87 -23.36 -12.25
CA VAL A 222 -46.96 -22.05 -11.58
C VAL A 222 -46.19 -22.08 -10.26
N ILE A 223 -46.41 -23.12 -9.44
CA ILE A 223 -45.74 -23.27 -8.15
C ILE A 223 -44.22 -23.38 -8.36
N ALA A 224 -43.78 -24.22 -9.29
CA ALA A 224 -42.36 -24.33 -9.63
C ALA A 224 -41.79 -23.01 -10.15
N GLY A 225 -42.56 -22.27 -10.97
CA GLY A 225 -42.18 -20.94 -11.46
C GLY A 225 -41.95 -19.95 -10.33
N VAL A 226 -42.91 -19.81 -9.43
CA VAL A 226 -42.82 -18.91 -8.27
C VAL A 226 -41.65 -19.28 -7.36
N LEU A 227 -41.50 -20.57 -7.02
CA LEU A 227 -40.38 -21.05 -6.20
C LEU A 227 -39.03 -20.89 -6.90
N GLY A 228 -38.96 -21.14 -8.20
CA GLY A 228 -37.75 -20.99 -9.00
C GLY A 228 -37.28 -19.54 -9.07
N LEU A 229 -38.20 -18.59 -9.28
CA LEU A 229 -37.89 -17.16 -9.25
C LEU A 229 -37.42 -16.72 -7.86
N ALA A 230 -38.17 -17.05 -6.81
CA ALA A 230 -37.88 -16.62 -5.45
C ALA A 230 -36.56 -17.21 -4.92
N LEU A 231 -36.39 -18.54 -5.01
CA LEU A 231 -35.22 -19.22 -4.47
C LEU A 231 -34.01 -19.11 -5.38
N GLY A 232 -34.18 -19.09 -6.70
CA GLY A 232 -33.09 -18.84 -7.64
C GLY A 232 -32.47 -17.46 -7.42
N GLY A 233 -33.30 -16.41 -7.29
CA GLY A 233 -32.82 -15.07 -6.96
C GLY A 233 -32.16 -14.98 -5.58
N THR A 234 -32.75 -15.63 -4.57
CA THR A 234 -32.17 -15.67 -3.22
C THR A 234 -30.81 -16.36 -3.20
N VAL A 235 -30.68 -17.53 -3.84
CA VAL A 235 -29.41 -18.28 -3.92
C VAL A 235 -28.34 -17.47 -4.65
N PHE A 236 -28.70 -16.81 -5.76
CA PHE A 236 -27.79 -15.91 -6.48
C PHE A 236 -27.29 -14.76 -5.58
N ALA A 237 -28.19 -14.07 -4.88
CA ALA A 237 -27.85 -12.96 -4.01
C ALA A 237 -26.96 -13.39 -2.84
N VAL A 238 -27.34 -14.46 -2.13
CA VAL A 238 -26.56 -15.02 -1.00
C VAL A 238 -25.19 -15.48 -1.46
N ARG A 239 -25.09 -16.12 -2.63
CA ARG A 239 -23.82 -16.56 -3.21
C ARG A 239 -22.90 -15.38 -3.48
N ASN A 240 -23.38 -14.32 -4.14
CA ASN A 240 -22.57 -13.15 -4.45
C ASN A 240 -22.16 -12.39 -3.17
N LEU A 241 -23.06 -12.27 -2.19
CA LEU A 241 -22.73 -11.69 -0.88
C LEU A 241 -21.62 -12.46 -0.16
N GLY A 242 -21.72 -13.79 -0.12
CA GLY A 242 -20.71 -14.64 0.50
C GLY A 242 -19.38 -14.65 -0.28
N SER A 243 -19.44 -14.57 -1.60
CA SER A 243 -18.24 -14.48 -2.45
C SER A 243 -17.50 -13.15 -2.24
N ASP A 244 -18.22 -12.02 -2.16
CA ASP A 244 -17.63 -10.71 -1.87
C ASP A 244 -16.89 -10.69 -0.54
N ALA A 245 -17.50 -11.26 0.51
CA ALA A 245 -16.89 -11.34 1.84
C ALA A 245 -15.59 -12.15 1.81
N LYS A 246 -15.54 -13.26 1.04
CA LYS A 246 -14.30 -14.04 0.88
C LYS A 246 -13.25 -13.31 0.05
N LEU A 247 -13.64 -12.64 -1.03
CA LEU A 247 -12.72 -11.82 -1.83
C LEU A 247 -12.07 -10.72 -0.98
N PHE A 248 -12.87 -10.03 -0.16
CA PHE A 248 -12.39 -9.01 0.75
C PHE A 248 -11.44 -9.58 1.81
N ALA A 249 -11.78 -10.74 2.39
CA ALA A 249 -10.92 -11.42 3.35
C ALA A 249 -9.57 -11.80 2.73
N HIS A 250 -9.56 -12.41 1.53
CA HIS A 250 -8.31 -12.76 0.84
C HIS A 250 -7.49 -11.53 0.46
N ALA A 251 -8.12 -10.46 -0.05
CA ALA A 251 -7.40 -9.23 -0.36
C ALA A 251 -6.76 -8.59 0.88
N THR A 252 -7.46 -8.65 2.02
CA THR A 252 -6.95 -8.15 3.29
C THR A 252 -5.84 -9.03 3.87
N GLU A 253 -5.93 -10.35 3.67
CA GLU A 253 -4.91 -11.31 4.08
C GLU A 253 -3.60 -11.15 3.28
N GLU A 254 -3.68 -10.97 1.96
CA GLU A 254 -2.51 -10.69 1.12
C GLU A 254 -1.94 -9.29 1.38
N GLY A 255 -2.81 -8.29 1.60
CA GLY A 255 -2.40 -6.92 1.96
C GLY A 255 -1.59 -6.18 0.89
N THR A 256 -1.63 -6.63 -0.37
CA THR A 256 -0.88 -6.02 -1.49
C THR A 256 -1.77 -5.09 -2.32
N PRO A 257 -1.18 -4.08 -3.01
CA PRO A 257 -1.93 -3.24 -3.94
C PRO A 257 -2.60 -4.05 -5.05
N GLU A 258 -1.95 -5.09 -5.56
CA GLU A 258 -2.46 -5.99 -6.60
C GLU A 258 -3.73 -6.70 -6.12
N ALA A 259 -3.72 -7.26 -4.91
CA ALA A 259 -4.88 -7.95 -4.33
C ALA A 259 -6.07 -6.99 -4.13
N PHE A 260 -5.82 -5.77 -3.64
CA PHE A 260 -6.87 -4.77 -3.50
C PHE A 260 -7.42 -4.29 -4.85
N ARG A 261 -6.58 -4.14 -5.89
CA ARG A 261 -7.05 -3.82 -7.25
C ARG A 261 -7.89 -4.95 -7.84
N GLN A 262 -7.49 -6.21 -7.62
CA GLN A 262 -8.29 -7.38 -8.00
C GLN A 262 -9.64 -7.41 -7.27
N TYR A 263 -9.66 -7.09 -5.97
CA TYR A 263 -10.92 -6.91 -5.24
C TYR A 263 -11.78 -5.81 -5.88
N LEU A 264 -11.22 -4.64 -6.20
CA LEU A 264 -11.98 -3.54 -6.80
C LEU A 264 -12.50 -3.82 -8.21
N ALA A 265 -11.92 -4.79 -8.93
CA ALA A 265 -12.40 -5.20 -10.25
C ALA A 265 -13.67 -6.05 -10.18
N GLY A 266 -13.88 -6.79 -9.09
CA GLY A 266 -15.00 -7.72 -8.93
C GLY A 266 -15.96 -7.39 -7.78
N GLY A 267 -15.43 -6.97 -6.64
CA GLY A 267 -16.16 -6.70 -5.41
C GLY A 267 -16.61 -5.26 -5.26
N SER A 268 -17.75 -5.06 -4.60
CA SER A 268 -18.39 -3.74 -4.51
C SER A 268 -18.69 -3.31 -3.08
N ARG A 269 -18.85 -4.23 -2.13
CA ARG A 269 -19.38 -3.92 -0.79
C ARG A 269 -18.41 -3.08 0.04
N HIS A 270 -17.13 -3.42 0.01
CA HIS A 270 -16.06 -2.71 0.70
C HIS A 270 -15.27 -1.80 -0.25
N ALA A 271 -15.78 -1.52 -1.45
CA ALA A 271 -15.04 -0.77 -2.46
C ALA A 271 -14.63 0.64 -1.99
N THR A 272 -15.49 1.32 -1.23
CA THR A 272 -15.16 2.64 -0.67
C THR A 272 -14.04 2.56 0.36
N GLU A 273 -14.09 1.58 1.26
CA GLU A 273 -13.06 1.34 2.28
C GLU A 273 -11.73 0.97 1.64
N VAL A 274 -11.75 0.05 0.66
CA VAL A 274 -10.56 -0.37 -0.07
C VAL A 274 -9.96 0.79 -0.85
N ARG A 275 -10.75 1.56 -1.61
CA ARG A 275 -10.25 2.71 -2.40
C ARG A 275 -9.68 3.83 -1.54
N LYS A 276 -10.32 4.16 -0.42
CA LYS A 276 -9.94 5.33 0.40
C LYS A 276 -8.87 5.01 1.44
N ILE A 277 -8.78 3.76 1.91
CA ILE A 277 -7.97 3.40 3.06
C ILE A 277 -7.00 2.27 2.72
N LEU A 278 -7.49 1.08 2.37
CA LEU A 278 -6.65 -0.13 2.34
C LEU A 278 -5.66 -0.14 1.17
N LEU A 279 -6.12 0.20 -0.04
CA LEU A 279 -5.25 0.29 -1.21
C LEU A 279 -4.18 1.39 -1.04
N PRO A 280 -4.53 2.64 -0.69
CA PRO A 280 -3.53 3.67 -0.41
C PRO A 280 -2.55 3.27 0.70
N ARG A 281 -3.01 2.57 1.74
CA ARG A 281 -2.12 2.12 2.83
C ARG A 281 -1.11 1.08 2.35
N ALA A 282 -1.52 0.13 1.51
CA ALA A 282 -0.62 -0.86 0.92
C ALA A 282 0.41 -0.20 -0.02
N GLU A 283 -0.02 0.77 -0.83
CA GLU A 283 0.88 1.53 -1.70
C GLU A 283 1.85 2.43 -0.90
N LEU A 284 1.38 3.07 0.18
CA LEU A 284 2.23 3.82 1.10
C LEU A 284 3.27 2.91 1.77
N ALA A 285 2.92 1.66 2.10
CA ALA A 285 3.87 0.70 2.66
C ALA A 285 5.00 0.37 1.67
N LEU A 286 4.69 0.25 0.37
CA LEU A 286 5.72 0.11 -0.68
C LEU A 286 6.59 1.35 -0.80
N ALA A 287 6.00 2.55 -0.82
CA ALA A 287 6.75 3.81 -0.85
C ALA A 287 7.68 3.97 0.36
N ARG A 288 7.23 3.52 1.56
CA ARG A 288 8.06 3.50 2.78
C ARG A 288 9.25 2.55 2.68
N LYS A 289 9.12 1.44 1.96
CA LYS A 289 10.20 0.45 1.78
C LYS A 289 11.31 0.99 0.87
N ASP A 290 10.96 1.81 -0.11
CA ASP A 290 11.91 2.50 -0.98
C ASP A 290 12.73 3.56 -0.20
N GLY A 291 12.11 4.21 0.78
CA GLY A 291 12.80 5.09 1.74
C GLY A 291 13.20 6.46 1.17
N SER A 292 12.83 6.78 -0.08
CA SER A 292 13.00 8.09 -0.68
C SER A 292 11.87 9.05 -0.29
N VAL A 293 12.23 10.29 0.00
CA VAL A 293 11.28 11.39 0.26
C VAL A 293 10.46 11.67 -1.01
N GLU A 294 11.11 11.66 -2.16
CA GLU A 294 10.50 11.91 -3.47
C GLU A 294 9.38 10.92 -3.77
N THR A 295 9.57 9.64 -3.44
CA THR A 295 8.56 8.59 -3.62
C THR A 295 7.31 8.84 -2.76
N ILE A 296 7.48 9.30 -1.52
CA ILE A 296 6.35 9.62 -0.63
C ILE A 296 5.63 10.90 -1.07
N LEU A 297 6.36 11.92 -1.55
CA LEU A 297 5.76 13.14 -2.09
C LEU A 297 4.99 12.88 -3.40
N ALA A 298 5.54 12.02 -4.27
CA ALA A 298 4.84 11.58 -5.47
C ALA A 298 3.56 10.81 -5.13
N PHE A 299 3.58 9.99 -4.07
CA PHE A 299 2.40 9.30 -3.55
C PHE A 299 1.33 10.27 -3.03
N GLU A 300 1.71 11.25 -2.20
CA GLU A 300 0.76 12.26 -1.69
C GLU A 300 0.08 13.03 -2.84
N LYS A 301 0.84 13.38 -3.88
CA LYS A 301 0.30 14.09 -5.05
C LYS A 301 -0.66 13.23 -5.88
N SER A 302 -0.42 11.93 -6.00
CA SER A 302 -1.30 11.03 -6.75
C SER A 302 -2.56 10.64 -5.97
N HIS A 303 -2.59 10.90 -4.66
CA HIS A 303 -3.63 10.44 -3.75
C HIS A 303 -4.17 11.54 -2.80
N PRO A 304 -4.76 12.64 -3.32
CA PRO A 304 -5.23 13.76 -2.51
C PRO A 304 -6.42 13.42 -1.60
N ASP A 305 -7.30 12.52 -2.03
CA ASP A 305 -8.58 12.21 -1.35
C ASP A 305 -8.57 10.88 -0.56
N THR A 306 -7.47 10.60 0.14
CA THR A 306 -7.34 9.38 0.94
C THR A 306 -7.76 9.56 2.40
N GLY A 307 -8.22 8.47 3.03
CA GLY A 307 -8.54 8.42 4.45
C GLY A 307 -7.33 8.26 5.37
N ILE A 308 -6.11 8.22 4.83
CA ILE A 308 -4.87 7.94 5.57
C ILE A 308 -3.92 9.16 5.65
N GLY A 309 -4.46 10.37 5.56
CA GLY A 309 -3.65 11.61 5.55
C GLY A 309 -2.65 11.73 6.70
N SER A 310 -3.01 11.30 7.92
CA SER A 310 -2.11 11.30 9.08
C SER A 310 -0.95 10.30 8.92
N GLU A 311 -1.18 9.13 8.33
CA GLU A 311 -0.14 8.13 8.06
C GLU A 311 0.85 8.61 6.99
N ILE A 312 0.36 9.36 6.00
CA ILE A 312 1.18 10.01 4.97
C ILE A 312 2.07 11.07 5.62
N GLN A 313 1.53 11.98 6.43
CA GLN A 313 2.35 13.00 7.11
C GLN A 313 3.39 12.38 8.05
N ALA A 314 3.03 11.30 8.77
CA ALA A 314 3.98 10.56 9.59
C ALA A 314 5.10 9.93 8.77
N ALA A 315 4.78 9.37 7.59
CA ALA A 315 5.76 8.80 6.67
C ALA A 315 6.71 9.88 6.12
N LYS A 316 6.16 11.03 5.70
CA LYS A 316 6.93 12.19 5.23
C LYS A 316 7.90 12.69 6.29
N ARG A 317 7.41 12.92 7.52
CA ARG A 317 8.25 13.37 8.63
C ARG A 317 9.40 12.38 8.90
N LYS A 318 9.12 11.08 8.89
CA LYS A 318 10.15 10.04 9.08
C LYS A 318 11.20 10.06 7.97
N ALA A 319 10.79 10.23 6.71
CA ALA A 319 11.71 10.29 5.58
C ALA A 319 12.58 11.56 5.62
N TYR A 320 11.99 12.72 5.96
CA TYR A 320 12.75 13.96 6.17
C TYR A 320 13.76 13.83 7.31
N LEU A 321 13.41 13.17 8.41
CA LEU A 321 14.36 12.93 9.50
C LEU A 321 15.53 12.04 9.06
N ALA A 322 15.27 11.00 8.27
CA ALA A 322 16.34 10.14 7.74
C ALA A 322 17.31 10.91 6.83
N GLU A 323 16.79 11.80 5.98
CA GLU A 323 17.61 12.68 5.14
C GLU A 323 18.39 13.72 5.96
N LEU A 324 17.80 14.27 7.02
CA LEU A 324 18.49 15.16 7.95
C LEU A 324 19.62 14.43 8.68
N GLU A 325 19.42 13.19 9.14
CA GLU A 325 20.48 12.39 9.76
C GLU A 325 21.62 12.10 8.76
N ARG A 326 21.32 11.79 7.50
CA ARG A 326 22.36 11.67 6.44
C ARG A 326 23.13 12.98 6.24
N ALA A 327 22.47 14.12 6.36
CA ALA A 327 23.14 15.42 6.29
C ALA A 327 24.03 15.67 7.53
N LYS A 328 23.56 15.29 8.73
CA LYS A 328 24.33 15.36 9.98
C LYS A 328 25.58 14.50 9.94
N GLU A 329 25.53 13.31 9.34
CA GLU A 329 26.70 12.43 9.17
C GLU A 329 27.86 13.08 8.41
N LYS A 330 27.57 14.02 7.49
CA LYS A 330 28.60 14.77 6.76
C LYS A 330 29.31 15.81 7.63
N LYS A 331 28.75 16.20 8.78
CA LYS A 331 29.34 17.16 9.75
C LYS A 331 29.82 18.47 9.13
N THR A 332 29.07 19.03 8.19
CA THR A 332 29.37 20.33 7.56
C THR A 332 28.10 21.17 7.45
N LEU A 333 28.25 22.50 7.52
CA LEU A 333 27.11 23.42 7.38
C LEU A 333 26.48 23.37 5.98
N PRO A 334 27.25 23.29 4.86
CA PRO A 334 26.67 23.19 3.52
C PRO A 334 25.77 21.97 3.35
N ALA A 335 26.12 20.82 3.92
CA ALA A 335 25.27 19.63 3.86
C ALA A 335 23.90 19.84 4.53
N LEU A 336 23.86 20.55 5.65
CA LEU A 336 22.61 20.90 6.34
C LEU A 336 21.81 21.94 5.52
N VAL A 337 22.48 22.95 4.96
CA VAL A 337 21.84 23.96 4.09
C VAL A 337 21.28 23.34 2.81
N ASP A 338 21.99 22.41 2.20
CA ASP A 338 21.54 21.67 1.01
C ASP A 338 20.26 20.89 1.30
N PHE A 339 20.16 20.25 2.49
CA PHE A 339 18.94 19.59 2.94
C PHE A 339 17.75 20.56 3.00
N ALA A 340 17.92 21.71 3.67
CA ALA A 340 16.85 22.71 3.81
C ALA A 340 16.44 23.32 2.46
N THR A 341 17.41 23.47 1.55
CA THR A 341 17.17 23.99 0.19
C THR A 341 16.45 22.97 -0.68
N LYS A 342 16.82 21.69 -0.59
CA LYS A 342 16.21 20.60 -1.37
C LYS A 342 14.78 20.31 -0.91
N TYR A 343 14.49 20.45 0.39
CA TYR A 343 13.19 20.14 0.96
C TYR A 343 12.59 21.36 1.70
N PRO A 344 12.11 22.39 0.97
CA PRO A 344 11.49 23.54 1.60
C PRO A 344 10.21 23.12 2.34
N GLY A 345 10.03 23.61 3.58
CA GLY A 345 8.86 23.27 4.39
C GLY A 345 8.86 21.84 4.96
N HIS A 346 10.04 21.25 5.21
CA HIS A 346 10.20 19.93 5.81
C HIS A 346 9.56 19.77 7.22
N GLY A 347 9.25 20.88 7.91
CA GLY A 347 8.58 20.88 9.21
C GLY A 347 9.41 20.30 10.36
N LEU A 348 10.73 20.37 10.24
CA LEU A 348 11.73 19.90 11.22
C LEU A 348 12.62 21.07 11.70
N ASP A 349 12.04 22.26 11.86
CA ASP A 349 12.82 23.47 12.16
C ASP A 349 13.61 23.36 13.47
N ALA A 350 13.07 22.68 14.48
CA ALA A 350 13.73 22.47 15.76
C ALA A 350 14.91 21.50 15.63
N GLU A 351 14.71 20.35 14.97
CA GLU A 351 15.75 19.36 14.74
C GLU A 351 16.86 19.89 13.82
N TYR A 352 16.50 20.66 12.79
CA TYR A 352 17.44 21.32 11.89
C TYR A 352 18.31 22.35 12.63
N LYS A 353 17.70 23.23 13.43
CA LYS A 353 18.44 24.21 14.25
C LYS A 353 19.31 23.51 15.29
N GLY A 354 18.82 22.44 15.91
CA GLY A 354 19.60 21.61 16.83
C GLY A 354 20.83 21.00 16.15
N ALA A 355 20.70 20.48 14.93
CA ALA A 355 21.83 19.94 14.16
C ALA A 355 22.89 21.01 13.82
N ILE A 356 22.46 22.24 13.51
CA ILE A 356 23.38 23.38 13.33
C ILE A 356 24.07 23.68 14.65
N HIS A 357 23.32 23.82 15.75
CA HIS A 357 23.88 24.09 17.07
C HIS A 357 24.92 23.05 17.49
N ASP A 358 24.60 21.75 17.34
CA ASP A 358 25.50 20.64 17.63
C ASP A 358 26.81 20.74 16.83
N LEU A 359 26.75 21.15 15.55
CA LEU A 359 27.94 21.38 14.73
C LEU A 359 28.83 22.50 15.30
N PHE A 360 28.22 23.60 15.76
CA PHE A 360 28.94 24.73 16.37
C PHE A 360 29.51 24.36 17.76
N VAL A 361 28.79 23.57 18.56
CA VAL A 361 29.26 23.04 19.85
C VAL A 361 30.41 22.05 19.65
N ASP A 362 30.32 21.15 18.67
CA ASP A 362 31.40 20.22 18.30
C ASP A 362 32.64 20.97 17.83
N ALA A 363 32.45 22.03 17.04
CA ALA A 363 33.55 22.90 16.65
C ALA A 363 34.18 23.54 17.90
N GLN A 364 33.37 24.19 18.75
CA GLN A 364 33.82 24.83 19.97
C GLN A 364 34.58 23.86 20.90
N SER A 365 34.10 22.62 21.06
CA SER A 365 34.74 21.61 21.92
C SER A 365 36.07 21.11 21.34
N LYS A 366 36.16 20.87 20.02
CA LYS A 366 37.43 20.56 19.35
C LYS A 366 38.47 21.65 19.61
N TYR A 367 38.06 22.92 19.53
CA TYR A 367 38.96 24.03 19.84
C TYR A 367 39.28 24.13 21.33
N ALA A 368 38.32 23.90 22.23
CA ALA A 368 38.56 23.89 23.67
C ALA A 368 39.51 22.74 24.12
N GLY A 369 39.56 21.62 23.39
CA GLY A 369 40.46 20.49 23.68
C GLY A 369 41.89 20.64 23.16
N ALA A 370 42.15 21.51 22.17
CA ALA A 370 43.48 21.74 21.58
C ALA A 370 44.36 22.71 22.41
N THR A 371 44.32 22.58 23.74
CA THR A 371 44.89 23.51 24.75
C THR A 371 46.40 23.44 24.97
N GLY A 372 47.17 22.94 24.01
CA GLY A 372 48.63 23.04 24.04
C GLY A 372 49.09 24.50 23.94
N GLY A 373 49.15 25.21 25.07
CA GLY A 373 49.79 26.53 25.21
C GLY A 373 48.90 27.79 25.16
N ARG A 374 47.56 27.69 25.22
CA ARG A 374 46.65 28.87 25.18
C ARG A 374 46.24 29.37 26.57
N SER A 375 45.95 30.67 26.68
CA SER A 375 45.37 31.26 27.90
C SER A 375 43.86 30.96 28.01
N LYS A 376 43.35 30.89 29.24
CA LYS A 376 41.91 30.70 29.52
C LYS A 376 41.04 31.77 28.83
N ASP A 377 41.53 33.00 28.79
CA ASP A 377 40.85 34.14 28.17
C ASP A 377 40.74 33.98 26.65
N ALA A 378 41.76 33.43 25.98
CA ALA A 378 41.73 33.15 24.55
C ALA A 378 40.66 32.10 24.20
N ALA A 379 40.56 31.03 24.99
CA ALA A 379 39.56 29.98 24.79
C ALA A 379 38.13 30.50 25.01
N GLN A 380 37.91 31.29 26.07
CA GLN A 380 36.61 31.92 26.33
C GLN A 380 36.21 32.91 25.24
N PHE A 381 37.17 33.64 24.68
CA PHE A 381 36.91 34.57 23.60
C PHE A 381 36.53 33.86 22.29
N LEU A 382 37.27 32.82 21.89
CA LEU A 382 36.94 32.02 20.70
C LEU A 382 35.55 31.39 20.80
N ALA A 383 35.17 30.91 22.00
CA ALA A 383 33.82 30.45 22.28
C ALA A 383 32.74 31.51 21.98
N ARG A 384 32.97 32.77 22.39
CA ARG A 384 32.04 33.88 22.10
C ARG A 384 31.97 34.22 20.62
N ILE A 385 33.10 34.19 19.91
CA ILE A 385 33.12 34.39 18.45
C ILE A 385 32.31 33.29 17.73
N ILE A 386 32.54 32.03 18.07
CA ILE A 386 31.84 30.89 17.45
C ILE A 386 30.34 30.98 17.72
N GLY A 387 29.93 31.33 18.94
CA GLY A 387 28.51 31.56 19.26
C GLY A 387 27.90 32.76 18.53
N ASN A 388 28.67 33.83 18.29
CA ASN A 388 28.21 34.95 17.46
C ASN A 388 28.02 34.51 16.00
N ALA A 389 28.94 33.68 15.48
CA ALA A 389 28.91 33.17 14.12
C ALA A 389 27.70 32.26 13.86
N GLU A 390 27.25 31.49 14.85
CA GLU A 390 26.03 30.69 14.77
C GLU A 390 24.78 31.54 14.49
N SER A 391 24.70 32.74 15.09
CA SER A 391 23.52 33.62 14.99
C SER A 391 23.60 34.65 13.85
N HIS A 392 24.80 35.11 13.51
CA HIS A 392 25.01 36.26 12.60
C HIS A 392 25.83 35.91 11.35
N GLY A 393 26.31 34.67 11.24
CA GLY A 393 27.12 34.18 10.13
C GLY A 393 28.64 34.24 10.39
N PRO A 394 29.45 33.58 9.54
CA PRO A 394 30.86 33.30 9.82
C PRO A 394 31.81 34.49 9.61
N ALA A 395 31.31 35.65 9.19
CA ALA A 395 32.16 36.75 8.72
C ALA A 395 32.94 37.43 9.86
N VAL A 396 34.26 37.58 9.67
CA VAL A 396 35.16 38.26 10.60
C VAL A 396 36.08 39.20 9.81
N GLU A 397 36.30 40.41 10.30
CA GLU A 397 37.16 41.40 9.64
C GLU A 397 38.46 41.66 10.40
N ILE A 398 39.55 41.93 9.68
CA ILE A 398 40.81 42.44 10.23
C ILE A 398 41.02 43.85 9.71
N ARG A 399 41.21 44.82 10.60
CA ARG A 399 41.44 46.22 10.24
C ARG A 399 42.69 46.75 10.92
N PHE A 400 43.53 47.46 10.16
CA PHE A 400 44.76 48.05 10.68
C PHE A 400 44.54 49.51 11.08
N ARG A 401 45.12 49.90 12.22
CA ARG A 401 45.17 51.29 12.68
C ARG A 401 46.63 51.69 12.89
N ARG A 402 47.10 52.67 12.13
CA ARG A 402 48.46 53.21 12.31
C ARG A 402 48.43 54.31 13.35
N ARG A 403 49.48 54.43 14.16
CA ARG A 403 49.67 55.57 15.06
C ARG A 403 51.09 56.09 14.90
N GLU A 404 51.26 57.39 15.05
CA GLU A 404 52.60 57.96 15.12
C GLU A 404 53.28 57.58 16.44
N GLY A 405 54.51 57.06 16.34
CA GLY A 405 55.35 56.77 17.50
C GLY A 405 55.78 58.04 18.23
N ALA A 406 55.71 58.03 19.56
CA ALA A 406 55.98 59.21 20.38
C ALA A 406 57.45 59.68 20.27
N THR A 407 58.36 58.78 19.89
CA THR A 407 59.80 59.04 19.91
C THR A 407 60.46 59.21 18.54
N MET A 408 59.74 58.93 17.44
CA MET A 408 60.32 58.97 16.09
C MET A 408 60.75 60.38 15.65
N SER A 409 59.91 61.39 15.88
CA SER A 409 60.31 62.79 15.59
C SER A 409 61.54 63.25 16.38
N ARG A 410 61.72 62.72 17.62
CA ARG A 410 62.89 63.00 18.46
C ARG A 410 64.14 62.29 17.93
N VAL A 411 64.00 61.09 17.38
CA VAL A 411 65.13 60.34 16.85
C VAL A 411 65.71 61.00 15.60
N ASP A 412 64.86 61.50 14.70
CA ASP A 412 65.32 62.20 13.48
C ASP A 412 66.19 63.41 13.82
N LYS A 413 65.76 64.21 14.80
CA LYS A 413 66.53 65.36 15.31
C LYS A 413 67.85 64.96 15.97
N THR A 414 67.91 63.77 16.54
CA THR A 414 69.10 63.25 17.23
C THR A 414 70.10 62.66 16.22
N MET A 415 69.61 61.91 15.23
CA MET A 415 70.43 61.36 14.14
C MET A 415 71.07 62.45 13.29
N ALA A 416 70.36 63.57 13.06
CA ALA A 416 70.88 64.70 12.31
C ALA A 416 72.15 65.36 12.91
N LYS A 417 72.47 65.09 14.18
CA LYS A 417 73.66 65.62 14.86
C LYS A 417 74.89 64.70 14.74
N LEU A 418 74.73 63.50 14.18
CA LEU A 418 75.80 62.50 14.11
C LEU A 418 76.69 62.70 12.86
N PRO A 419 78.02 62.48 12.93
CA PRO A 419 78.93 62.69 11.80
C PRO A 419 78.61 61.83 10.56
N GLU A 420 78.09 60.63 10.77
CA GLU A 420 77.75 59.68 9.72
C GLU A 420 76.37 59.93 9.07
N TYR A 421 75.62 60.95 9.50
CA TYR A 421 74.31 61.32 8.92
C TYR A 421 74.43 61.72 7.44
N MET A 422 73.59 61.14 6.58
CA MET A 422 73.62 61.36 5.13
C MET A 422 72.42 62.17 4.60
N GLY A 423 71.79 62.97 5.44
CA GLY A 423 70.60 63.74 5.05
C GLY A 423 69.30 62.95 5.25
N GLU A 424 68.28 63.26 4.45
CA GLU A 424 66.93 62.69 4.61
C GLU A 424 66.87 61.16 4.56
N ILE A 425 67.82 60.52 3.86
CA ILE A 425 67.92 59.07 3.75
C ILE A 425 68.22 58.42 5.11
N SER A 426 68.88 59.13 6.03
CA SER A 426 69.21 58.64 7.37
C SER A 426 68.14 58.96 8.41
N ARG A 427 66.95 59.43 8.00
CA ARG A 427 65.79 59.65 8.90
C ARG A 427 64.96 58.37 9.00
N PRO A 428 64.93 57.69 10.16
CA PRO A 428 64.19 56.44 10.29
C PRO A 428 62.69 56.58 10.06
N SER A 429 62.10 57.73 10.43
CA SER A 429 60.65 57.97 10.28
C SER A 429 60.13 57.84 8.85
N ARG A 430 60.98 58.12 7.85
CA ARG A 430 60.64 58.01 6.43
C ARG A 430 60.29 56.58 6.00
N TYR A 431 60.86 55.57 6.66
CA TYR A 431 60.67 54.15 6.31
C TYR A 431 59.52 53.48 7.08
N PHE A 432 58.81 54.25 7.90
CA PHE A 432 57.62 53.85 8.64
C PHE A 432 56.42 54.74 8.29
N ASP A 433 56.44 55.34 7.09
CA ASP A 433 55.33 56.12 6.57
C ASP A 433 54.14 55.24 6.13
N GLU A 434 53.09 55.87 5.62
CA GLU A 434 51.88 55.20 5.18
C GLU A 434 52.14 54.21 4.02
N ALA A 435 52.98 54.59 3.06
CA ALA A 435 53.23 53.81 1.85
C ALA A 435 53.93 52.49 2.17
N HIS A 436 54.99 52.54 2.99
CA HIS A 436 55.72 51.34 3.40
C HIS A 436 54.86 50.47 4.34
N SER A 437 54.13 51.10 5.26
CA SER A 437 53.29 50.37 6.21
C SER A 437 52.11 49.66 5.53
N ALA A 438 51.53 50.22 4.47
CA ALA A 438 50.39 49.64 3.76
C ALA A 438 50.68 48.29 3.12
N ALA A 439 51.80 48.17 2.40
CA ALA A 439 52.21 46.89 1.82
C ALA A 439 52.41 45.82 2.91
N ARG A 440 53.10 46.19 4.00
CA ARG A 440 53.38 45.28 5.11
C ARG A 440 52.11 44.88 5.89
N ASP A 441 51.15 45.79 6.05
CA ASP A 441 49.87 45.51 6.73
C ASP A 441 49.03 44.50 5.94
N LYS A 442 49.00 44.64 4.62
CA LYS A 442 48.31 43.68 3.75
C LYS A 442 48.89 42.27 3.89
N VAL A 443 50.22 42.13 3.80
CA VAL A 443 50.90 40.83 3.94
C VAL A 443 50.64 40.20 5.31
N LEU A 444 50.72 41.00 6.39
CA LEU A 444 50.41 40.53 7.75
C LEU A 444 48.94 40.11 7.89
N GLY A 445 48.01 40.88 7.31
CA GLY A 445 46.59 40.56 7.33
C GLY A 445 46.29 39.24 6.61
N GLU A 446 46.84 39.05 5.41
CA GLU A 446 46.72 37.80 4.65
C GLU A 446 47.32 36.61 5.40
N ALA A 447 48.48 36.77 6.03
CA ALA A 447 49.10 35.72 6.83
C ALA A 447 48.23 35.30 8.04
N ILE A 448 47.61 36.27 8.73
CA ILE A 448 46.66 35.98 9.82
C ILE A 448 45.40 35.29 9.29
N VAL A 449 44.84 35.74 8.16
CA VAL A 449 43.69 35.07 7.52
C VAL A 449 44.02 33.62 7.18
N ASP A 450 45.18 33.35 6.59
CA ASP A 450 45.62 32.01 6.26
C ASP A 450 45.84 31.13 7.50
N ALA A 451 46.41 31.70 8.56
CA ALA A 451 46.61 30.99 9.82
C ALA A 451 45.28 30.58 10.46
N PHE A 452 44.28 31.47 10.47
CA PHE A 452 42.95 31.15 10.96
C PHE A 452 42.18 30.21 10.02
N GLY A 453 42.34 30.35 8.70
CA GLY A 453 41.71 29.46 7.72
C GLY A 453 42.23 28.01 7.76
N LYS A 454 43.46 27.79 8.26
CA LYS A 454 43.97 26.45 8.56
C LYS A 454 43.37 25.87 9.84
N ALA A 455 43.02 26.73 10.78
CA ALA A 455 42.46 26.32 12.06
C ALA A 455 40.95 26.10 11.99
N PHE A 456 40.21 26.96 11.29
CA PHE A 456 38.76 26.98 11.21
C PHE A 456 38.27 26.73 9.78
N PRO A 457 37.29 25.83 9.58
CA PRO A 457 36.56 25.77 8.32
C PRO A 457 35.92 27.14 8.03
N LYS A 458 35.96 27.55 6.75
CA LYS A 458 35.41 28.85 6.30
C LYS A 458 33.92 28.99 6.61
N GLU A 459 33.21 27.88 6.78
CA GLU A 459 31.79 27.88 7.13
C GLU A 459 31.51 28.27 8.58
N ILE A 460 32.50 28.12 9.46
CA ILE A 460 32.41 28.46 10.88
C ILE A 460 33.00 29.85 11.13
N LEU A 461 34.19 30.12 10.57
CA LEU A 461 34.83 31.44 10.62
C LEU A 461 35.53 31.76 9.29
N ALA A 462 35.10 32.85 8.67
CA ALA A 462 35.64 33.41 7.44
C ALA A 462 36.25 34.77 7.72
N MET A 463 37.57 34.80 7.93
CA MET A 463 38.31 36.05 8.10
C MET A 463 38.62 36.70 6.75
N LYS A 464 38.51 38.02 6.69
CA LYS A 464 38.98 38.85 5.56
C LYS A 464 39.68 40.11 6.05
N VAL A 465 40.61 40.62 5.25
CA VAL A 465 41.24 41.92 5.49
C VAL A 465 40.29 43.01 5.01
N GLY A 466 39.92 43.93 5.91
CA GLY A 466 39.11 45.11 5.61
C GLY A 466 39.97 46.35 5.42
N ASP A 467 39.31 47.47 5.08
CA ASP A 467 40.01 48.73 4.84
C ASP A 467 40.72 49.24 6.11
N PRO A 468 41.93 49.83 5.97
CA PRO A 468 42.62 50.48 7.08
C PRO A 468 41.78 51.62 7.69
N ILE A 469 41.97 51.89 8.97
CA ILE A 469 41.28 53.00 9.65
C ILE A 469 41.92 54.33 9.21
N ALA A 470 41.10 55.19 8.60
CA ALA A 470 41.53 56.48 8.03
C ALA A 470 41.95 57.55 9.05
N ASP A 471 41.55 57.44 10.33
CA ASP A 471 41.86 58.40 11.39
C ASP A 471 42.90 57.85 12.40
N PRO A 472 44.21 57.99 12.13
CA PRO A 472 45.29 57.54 13.01
C PRO A 472 45.40 58.44 14.25
N GLY A 473 44.67 58.12 15.33
CA GLY A 473 44.89 58.76 16.64
C GLY A 473 43.63 59.10 17.46
N LYS A 474 42.43 59.01 16.88
CA LYS A 474 41.19 59.19 17.66
C LYS A 474 40.79 57.87 18.34
N SER A 475 40.53 57.97 19.64
CA SER A 475 39.78 56.99 20.43
C SER A 475 38.37 57.55 20.58
N PRO A 476 37.29 56.76 20.44
CA PRO A 476 37.24 55.29 20.37
C PRO A 476 37.44 54.70 18.96
N LEU A 477 37.61 53.36 18.91
CA LEU A 477 37.55 52.57 17.67
C LEU A 477 36.18 52.73 16.98
N PRO A 478 36.10 52.58 15.65
CA PRO A 478 34.82 52.67 14.94
C PRO A 478 33.87 51.56 15.39
N ALA A 479 32.56 51.86 15.38
CA ALA A 479 31.54 50.85 15.63
C ALA A 479 31.61 49.74 14.58
N VAL A 480 31.44 48.49 15.02
CA VAL A 480 31.57 47.30 14.17
C VAL A 480 30.21 46.62 13.99
N THR A 481 29.94 46.17 12.77
CA THR A 481 28.73 45.39 12.43
C THR A 481 28.99 43.90 12.33
N VAL A 482 30.27 43.50 12.21
CA VAL A 482 30.76 42.13 12.23
C VAL A 482 31.91 42.02 13.23
N PRO A 483 32.18 40.84 13.83
CA PRO A 483 33.37 40.65 14.67
C PRO A 483 34.63 41.14 13.96
N THR A 484 35.35 42.07 14.59
CA THR A 484 36.49 42.76 13.96
C THR A 484 37.71 42.73 14.86
N LEU A 485 38.83 42.28 14.31
CA LEU A 485 40.16 42.39 14.89
C LEU A 485 40.82 43.69 14.44
N PHE A 486 41.01 44.61 15.38
CA PHE A 486 41.78 45.82 15.18
C PHE A 486 43.23 45.59 15.56
N ILE A 487 44.15 45.76 14.62
CA ILE A 487 45.59 45.72 14.87
C ILE A 487 46.10 47.16 14.82
N THR A 488 46.34 47.73 16.00
CA THR A 488 46.95 49.06 16.10
C THR A 488 48.45 48.90 16.21
N HIS A 489 49.22 49.57 15.35
CA HIS A 489 50.68 49.51 15.41
C HIS A 489 51.36 50.86 15.30
N PHE A 490 52.53 50.96 15.92
CA PHE A 490 53.42 52.12 15.87
C PHE A 490 54.84 51.74 16.26
N GLU A 491 55.80 52.46 15.70
CA GLU A 491 57.23 52.23 15.92
C GLU A 491 57.82 53.29 16.84
N ASP A 492 58.57 52.86 17.85
CA ASP A 492 59.31 53.74 18.75
C ASP A 492 60.81 53.47 18.71
N TRP A 493 61.61 54.50 18.95
CA TRP A 493 63.05 54.38 19.08
C TRP A 493 63.40 53.59 20.34
N SER A 494 64.25 52.56 20.18
CA SER A 494 64.65 51.71 21.29
C SER A 494 65.65 52.34 22.27
N GLY A 495 66.12 53.56 21.98
CA GLY A 495 67.25 54.19 22.68
C GLY A 495 68.62 53.75 22.17
N HIS A 496 68.70 52.74 21.29
CA HIS A 496 69.95 52.32 20.64
C HIS A 496 70.15 53.04 19.31
N SER A 497 71.36 53.51 19.06
CA SER A 497 71.78 54.10 17.78
C SER A 497 73.10 53.48 17.36
N TYR A 498 73.28 53.33 16.04
CA TYR A 498 74.40 52.65 15.43
C TYR A 498 74.95 53.54 14.32
N SER A 499 76.21 53.94 14.42
CA SER A 499 76.92 54.61 13.32
C SER A 499 77.79 53.59 12.60
N SER A 500 77.76 53.60 11.26
CA SER A 500 78.69 52.85 10.44
C SER A 500 79.47 53.79 9.51
N LYS A 501 80.76 53.50 9.33
CA LYS A 501 81.64 54.20 8.37
C LYS A 501 81.67 53.50 7.01
N LYS A 502 81.34 52.21 6.97
CA LYS A 502 81.30 51.34 5.78
C LYS A 502 80.15 50.33 5.96
N PRO A 503 79.03 50.46 5.23
CA PRO A 503 78.62 51.66 4.48
C PRO A 503 78.44 52.86 5.43
N ARG A 504 78.66 54.09 4.96
CA ARG A 504 78.42 55.29 5.78
C ARG A 504 76.93 55.39 6.10
N GLY A 505 76.56 55.56 7.36
CA GLY A 505 75.16 55.77 7.75
C GLY A 505 74.95 55.75 9.25
N VAL A 506 73.78 56.25 9.67
CA VAL A 506 73.31 56.17 11.05
C VAL A 506 71.98 55.44 11.09
N PHE A 507 71.87 54.48 12.00
CA PHE A 507 70.73 53.58 12.13
C PHE A 507 70.27 53.50 13.58
N ILE A 508 69.09 52.94 13.81
CA ILE A 508 68.50 52.84 15.15
C ILE A 508 67.95 51.44 15.40
N GLY A 509 67.92 51.06 16.67
CA GLY A 509 67.04 49.99 17.11
C GLY A 509 65.60 50.49 17.23
N VAL A 510 64.63 49.63 16.92
CA VAL A 510 63.21 49.98 16.87
C VAL A 510 62.41 49.03 17.78
N PHE A 511 61.52 49.58 18.58
CA PHE A 511 60.43 48.85 19.21
C PHE A 511 59.20 48.94 18.32
N PHE A 512 58.73 47.78 17.85
CA PHE A 512 57.46 47.66 17.15
C PHE A 512 56.39 47.33 18.17
N ASN A 513 55.43 48.24 18.35
CA ASN A 513 54.31 48.06 19.26
C ASN A 513 53.08 47.61 18.46
N PHE A 514 52.44 46.54 18.91
CA PHE A 514 51.18 46.05 18.36
C PHE A 514 50.15 45.90 19.49
N ASP A 515 49.06 46.65 19.41
CA ASP A 515 47.85 46.46 20.22
C ASP A 515 46.81 45.74 19.35
N ALA A 516 46.54 44.47 19.65
CA ALA A 516 45.49 43.69 19.03
C ALA A 516 44.22 43.78 19.89
N GLU A 517 43.15 44.34 19.36
CA GLU A 517 41.86 44.51 20.03
C GLU A 517 40.76 43.86 19.19
N PHE A 518 40.12 42.83 19.73
CA PHE A 518 39.09 42.08 19.05
C PHE A 518 37.73 42.42 19.65
N VAL A 519 36.85 42.98 18.82
CA VAL A 519 35.52 43.48 19.20
C VAL A 519 34.45 42.62 18.53
N ILE A 520 33.52 42.11 19.32
CA ILE A 520 32.31 41.43 18.83
C ILE A 520 31.15 42.43 18.93
N PRO A 521 30.34 42.63 17.86
CA PRO A 521 29.19 43.52 17.90
C PRO A 521 28.26 43.19 19.08
N GLY A 522 27.96 44.20 19.92
CA GLY A 522 27.08 44.04 21.09
C GLY A 522 27.68 43.33 22.30
N ASP A 523 28.93 42.84 22.23
CA ASP A 523 29.66 42.29 23.38
C ASP A 523 30.41 43.41 24.12
N THR A 524 30.38 43.39 25.44
CA THR A 524 31.11 44.34 26.30
C THR A 524 32.53 43.86 26.63
N ALA A 525 32.83 42.57 26.43
CA ALA A 525 34.10 41.96 26.76
C ALA A 525 35.07 41.93 25.58
N VAL A 526 35.78 43.05 25.35
CA VAL A 526 36.84 43.19 24.33
C VAL A 526 38.05 42.31 24.68
N TYR A 527 38.53 41.51 23.72
CA TYR A 527 39.77 40.78 23.88
C TYR A 527 40.95 41.62 23.43
N LYS A 528 41.87 41.93 24.34
CA LYS A 528 43.00 42.82 24.08
C LYS A 528 44.33 42.17 24.40
N GLN A 529 45.28 42.28 23.48
CA GLN A 529 46.67 41.88 23.67
C GLN A 529 47.62 42.96 23.22
N LYS A 530 48.75 43.07 23.93
CA LYS A 530 49.81 44.02 23.62
C LYS A 530 51.11 43.27 23.37
N PHE A 531 51.79 43.62 22.31
CA PHE A 531 53.09 43.06 21.95
C PHE A 531 54.08 44.20 21.72
N VAL A 532 55.24 44.09 22.34
CA VAL A 532 56.37 44.98 22.10
C VAL A 532 57.51 44.11 21.58
N ILE A 533 57.96 44.38 20.36
CA ILE A 533 58.98 43.60 19.69
C ILE A 533 60.18 44.50 19.42
N PHE A 534 61.28 44.20 20.09
CA PHE A 534 62.55 44.85 19.81
C PHE A 534 63.21 44.25 18.57
N ARG A 535 63.72 45.12 17.71
CA ARG A 535 64.68 44.78 16.66
C ARG A 535 65.88 45.70 16.76
N GLY A 536 67.05 45.09 16.99
CA GLY A 536 68.33 45.74 16.79
C GLY A 536 68.67 45.80 15.31
N LEU A 537 69.75 46.51 14.97
CA LEU A 537 70.24 46.56 13.59
C LEU A 537 70.72 45.18 13.14
N PRO A 538 70.26 44.63 11.99
CA PRO A 538 70.74 43.37 11.47
C PRO A 538 72.17 43.52 10.92
N MET A 539 73.17 43.35 11.78
CA MET A 539 74.58 43.58 11.46
C MET A 539 75.12 42.68 10.34
N ALA A 540 74.56 41.48 10.16
CA ALA A 540 74.92 40.59 9.05
C ALA A 540 74.49 41.19 7.70
N LEU A 541 73.23 41.63 7.61
CA LEU A 541 72.69 42.30 6.43
C LEU A 541 73.44 43.60 6.14
N LEU A 542 73.77 44.39 7.18
CA LEU A 542 74.57 45.62 7.01
C LEU A 542 75.92 45.36 6.32
N LYS A 543 76.61 44.26 6.68
CA LYS A 543 77.87 43.85 6.06
C LYS A 543 77.69 43.36 4.63
N GLU A 544 76.64 42.59 4.35
CA GLU A 544 76.32 42.14 2.98
C GLU A 544 76.07 43.34 2.05
N LEU A 545 75.40 44.36 2.58
CA LEU A 545 75.07 45.60 1.85
C LEU A 545 76.28 46.51 1.58
N GLU A 546 77.46 46.25 2.16
CA GLU A 546 78.70 46.98 1.85
C GLU A 546 79.08 46.86 0.36
N THR A 547 78.73 45.74 -0.27
CA THR A 547 79.08 45.41 -1.65
C THR A 547 77.91 45.58 -2.63
N ALA A 548 76.77 46.11 -2.17
CA ALA A 548 75.57 46.23 -2.98
C ALA A 548 75.75 47.20 -4.16
N PRO A 549 75.18 46.90 -5.35
CA PRO A 549 75.20 47.81 -6.49
C PRO A 549 74.51 49.14 -6.17
N ARG A 550 75.01 50.26 -6.72
CA ARG A 550 74.42 51.61 -6.56
C ARG A 550 72.97 51.74 -7.05
N THR A 551 72.47 50.77 -7.81
CA THR A 551 71.09 50.72 -8.32
C THR A 551 70.11 50.06 -7.35
N ALA A 552 70.58 49.52 -6.22
CA ALA A 552 69.71 48.94 -5.20
C ALA A 552 68.98 50.04 -4.40
N PRO A 553 67.83 49.74 -3.77
CA PRO A 553 67.20 50.62 -2.81
C PRO A 553 68.18 51.07 -1.72
N PRO A 554 67.98 52.25 -1.11
CA PRO A 554 68.72 52.72 0.05
C PRO A 554 68.99 51.61 1.07
N ILE A 555 70.20 51.59 1.61
CA ILE A 555 70.63 50.60 2.61
C ILE A 555 69.71 50.68 3.83
N GLU A 556 69.37 51.90 4.24
CA GLU A 556 68.41 52.21 5.31
C GLU A 556 67.04 51.56 5.04
N GLU A 557 66.50 51.69 3.82
CA GLU A 557 65.21 51.10 3.44
C GLU A 557 65.25 49.58 3.61
N ARG A 558 66.26 48.90 3.06
CA ARG A 558 66.39 47.43 3.17
C ARG A 558 66.53 46.95 4.61
N LEU A 559 67.26 47.68 5.45
CA LEU A 559 67.45 47.35 6.86
C LEU A 559 66.14 47.52 7.64
N TYR A 560 65.43 48.64 7.47
CA TYR A 560 64.18 48.90 8.17
C TYR A 560 63.02 48.02 7.67
N GLU A 561 62.97 47.71 6.37
CA GLU A 561 62.05 46.70 5.82
C GLU A 561 62.29 45.34 6.47
N THR A 562 63.55 44.89 6.53
CA THR A 562 63.88 43.59 7.16
C THR A 562 63.50 43.58 8.64
N MET A 563 63.79 44.66 9.37
CA MET A 563 63.39 44.78 10.78
C MET A 563 61.87 44.74 10.95
N ALA A 564 61.12 45.45 10.11
CA ALA A 564 59.66 45.48 10.16
C ALA A 564 59.05 44.12 9.80
N ASP A 565 59.53 43.46 8.75
CA ASP A 565 59.07 42.15 8.32
C ASP A 565 59.35 41.09 9.39
N GLU A 566 60.55 41.06 9.96
CA GLU A 566 60.87 40.14 11.04
C GLU A 566 60.04 40.42 12.30
N ALA A 567 59.78 41.68 12.62
CA ALA A 567 58.93 42.05 13.74
C ALA A 567 57.49 41.60 13.52
N LYS A 568 56.91 41.84 12.34
CA LYS A 568 55.56 41.41 11.97
C LYS A 568 55.42 39.89 11.93
N LYS A 569 56.40 39.16 11.38
CA LYS A 569 56.45 37.69 11.45
C LYS A 569 56.48 37.17 12.89
N GLN A 570 57.26 37.80 13.76
CA GLN A 570 57.28 37.42 15.17
C GLN A 570 55.97 37.78 15.89
N PHE A 571 55.34 38.90 15.55
CA PHE A 571 54.02 39.27 16.06
C PHE A 571 52.97 38.25 15.63
N GLU A 572 52.88 37.94 14.33
CA GLU A 572 51.97 36.93 13.78
C GLU A 572 52.13 35.60 14.52
N ALA A 573 53.36 35.07 14.60
CA ALA A 573 53.63 33.81 15.27
C ALA A 573 53.21 33.82 16.74
N LYS A 574 53.48 34.92 17.47
CA LYS A 574 53.06 35.05 18.88
C LYS A 574 51.55 35.19 19.03
N PHE A 575 50.92 35.98 18.18
CA PHE A 575 49.48 36.26 18.23
C PHE A 575 48.68 35.01 17.87
N VAL A 576 49.00 34.37 16.74
CA VAL A 576 48.38 33.12 16.29
C VAL A 576 48.62 32.02 17.32
N LYS A 577 49.83 31.84 17.84
CA LYS A 577 50.09 30.86 18.92
C LYS A 577 49.23 31.11 20.15
N THR A 578 49.00 32.36 20.52
CA THR A 578 48.23 32.68 21.73
C THR A 578 46.73 32.40 21.55
N LEU A 579 46.17 32.71 20.37
CA LEU A 579 44.75 32.53 20.09
C LEU A 579 44.41 31.13 19.58
N VAL A 580 45.19 30.62 18.63
CA VAL A 580 44.95 29.38 17.89
C VAL A 580 45.75 28.19 18.46
N GLY A 581 46.75 28.44 19.32
CA GLY A 581 47.63 27.41 19.89
C GLY A 581 48.80 27.05 18.98
N ASP A 582 49.65 26.11 19.43
CA ASP A 582 50.61 25.48 18.51
C ASP A 582 49.80 24.69 17.48
N GLY A 583 49.65 25.25 16.29
CA GLY A 583 49.03 24.59 15.16
C GLY A 583 49.80 23.31 14.87
N GLY A 584 49.32 22.20 15.43
CA GLY A 584 49.86 20.89 15.17
C GLY A 584 49.76 20.65 13.67
N GLN A 585 50.90 20.59 13.02
CA GLN A 585 51.05 19.67 11.90
C GLN A 585 50.57 18.30 12.39
N ARG A 586 49.39 17.89 11.93
CA ARG A 586 49.00 16.49 11.79
C ARG A 586 48.41 16.32 10.42
#